data_AF-A0AAE5L5F4-F1
#
_entry.id   AF-A0AAE5L5F4-F1
#
_cell.length_a   1.000
_cell.length_b   1.000
_cell.length_c   1.000
_cell.angle_alpha   90.00
_cell.angle_beta   90.00
_cell.angle_gamma   90.00
#
_symmetry.space_group_name_H-M   'P 1'
#
loop_
_entity.id
_entity.type
_entity.pdbx_description
1 polymer ?
#
loop_
_entity_poly.entity_id
_entity_poly.type
_entity_poly.pdbx_seq_one_letter_code
_entity_poly.pdbx_strand_id
1 'polypeptide(L)' 'MPDKYITRAEFVTLVNRVLNRKVHAENILPEAKQFPDLLPGAWYYEAMQEAINSHLYDRREDEYEVWSEITYPDIEM' A
#
# COMPACT_ATOMS: atom_id res chain seq x y z
N MET A 1 -12.98 13.79 17.33
CA MET A 1 -12.17 14.85 17.95
C MET A 1 -10.71 14.51 17.73
N PRO A 2 -9.83 15.50 17.55
CA PRO A 2 -8.42 15.29 17.24
C PRO A 2 -7.68 14.44 18.30
N ASP A 3 -8.18 14.38 19.54
CA ASP A 3 -7.55 13.64 20.63
C ASP A 3 -7.86 12.13 20.65
N LYS A 4 -8.51 11.60 19.61
CA LYS A 4 -8.78 10.15 19.50
C LYS A 4 -7.51 9.42 19.04
N TYR A 5 -7.28 8.22 19.59
CA TYR A 5 -6.27 7.31 19.04
C TYR A 5 -6.57 6.98 17.58
N ILE A 6 -5.53 6.90 16.76
CA ILE A 6 -5.61 6.50 15.36
C ILE A 6 -5.38 4.99 15.22
N THR A 7 -6.05 4.39 14.25
CA THR A 7 -5.86 2.99 13.85
C THR A 7 -4.62 2.84 12.95
N ARG A 8 -4.14 1.60 12.80
CA ARG A 8 -3.06 1.27 11.85
C ARG A 8 -3.42 1.67 10.41
N ALA A 9 -4.66 1.42 10.00
CA ALA A 9 -5.18 1.76 8.67
C ALA A 9 -5.18 3.28 8.43
N GLU A 10 -5.64 4.08 9.40
CA GLU A 10 -5.60 5.54 9.32
C GLU A 10 -4.18 6.08 9.26
N PHE A 11 -3.28 5.55 10.08
CA PHE A 11 -1.87 5.95 10.08
C PHE A 11 -1.19 5.67 8.74
N VAL A 12 -1.31 4.45 8.21
CA VAL A 12 -0.72 4.08 6.92
C VAL A 12 -1.30 4.93 5.79
N THR A 13 -2.62 5.15 5.79
CA THR A 13 -3.25 6.01 4.79
C THR A 13 -2.74 7.45 4.86
N LEU A 14 -2.55 7.99 6.07
CA LEU A 14 -1.98 9.32 6.26
C LEU A 14 -0.54 9.40 5.71
N VAL A 15 0.32 8.44 6.06
CA VAL A 15 1.71 8.40 5.58
C VAL A 15 1.78 8.30 4.06
N ASN A 16 0.97 7.43 3.44
CA ASN A 16 0.92 7.31 1.99
C ASN A 16 0.48 8.61 1.31
N ARG A 17 -0.49 9.34 1.88
CA ARG A 17 -0.88 10.66 1.37
C ARG A 17 0.24 11.69 1.48
N VAL A 18 0.98 11.69 2.58
CA VAL A 18 2.14 12.59 2.78
C VAL A 18 3.24 12.30 1.75
N LEU A 19 3.46 11.02 1.42
CA LEU A 19 4.47 10.58 0.47
C LEU A 19 3.97 10.49 -0.99
N ASN A 20 2.70 10.82 -1.23
CA ASN A 20 1.99 10.60 -2.50
C ASN A 20 2.17 9.19 -3.09
N ARG A 21 2.07 8.18 -2.23
CA ARG A 21 2.07 6.75 -2.61
C ARG A 21 0.63 6.28 -2.77
N LYS A 22 0.27 5.81 -3.96
CA LYS A 22 -1.09 5.38 -4.27
C LYS A 22 -1.10 4.43 -5.46
N VAL A 23 -1.88 3.37 -5.34
CA VAL A 23 -2.06 2.31 -6.33
C VAL A 23 -3.54 1.96 -6.36
N HIS A 24 -4.04 1.55 -7.52
CA HIS A 24 -5.37 0.95 -7.62
C HIS A 24 -5.27 -0.57 -7.44
N ALA A 25 -6.28 -1.19 -6.82
CA ALA A 25 -6.27 -2.62 -6.54
C ALA A 25 -6.03 -3.49 -7.79
N GLU A 26 -6.47 -3.03 -8.97
CA GLU A 26 -6.24 -3.70 -10.27
C GLU A 26 -4.79 -3.62 -10.78
N ASN A 27 -3.99 -2.70 -10.25
CA ASN A 27 -2.59 -2.49 -10.61
C ASN A 27 -1.62 -3.12 -9.58
N ILE A 28 -2.15 -3.84 -8.59
CA ILE A 28 -1.38 -4.61 -7.60
C ILE A 28 -1.12 -6.00 -8.19
N LEU A 29 0.14 -6.44 -8.14
CA LEU A 29 0.53 -7.76 -8.63
C LEU A 29 -0.08 -8.88 -7.77
N PRO A 30 -0.55 -10.00 -8.36
CA PRO A 30 -1.16 -11.11 -7.63
C PRO A 30 -0.20 -11.82 -6.66
N GLU A 31 1.12 -11.69 -6.86
CA GLU A 31 2.17 -12.19 -5.97
C GLU A 31 2.32 -11.37 -4.69
N ALA A 32 1.67 -10.21 -4.60
CA ALA A 32 1.68 -9.38 -3.41
C ALA A 32 1.21 -10.18 -2.18
N LYS A 33 1.90 -10.01 -1.06
CA LYS A 33 1.57 -10.64 0.20
C LYS A 33 0.15 -10.25 0.62
N GLN A 34 -0.68 -11.26 0.85
CA GLN A 34 -2.05 -11.10 1.33
C GLN A 34 -2.15 -11.41 2.82
N PHE A 35 -3.11 -10.75 3.50
CA PHE A 35 -3.41 -10.98 4.90
C PHE A 35 -4.90 -11.27 5.08
N PRO A 36 -5.29 -12.26 5.90
CA PRO A 36 -6.69 -12.69 6.02
C PRO A 36 -7.62 -11.62 6.61
N ASP A 37 -7.08 -10.64 7.34
CA ASP A 37 -7.79 -9.50 7.93
C ASP A 37 -7.72 -8.23 7.06
N LEU A 38 -7.00 -8.27 5.94
CA LEU A 38 -6.93 -7.20 4.95
C LEU A 38 -7.83 -7.51 3.75
N LEU A 39 -9.14 -7.31 3.94
CA LEU A 39 -10.14 -7.68 2.94
C LEU A 39 -10.10 -6.75 1.71
N PRO A 40 -10.09 -7.30 0.49
CA PRO A 40 -10.32 -6.51 -0.72
C PRO A 40 -11.63 -5.73 -0.65
N GLY A 41 -11.61 -4.46 -1.09
CA GLY A 41 -12.75 -3.55 -1.02
C GLY A 41 -12.91 -2.78 0.29
N ALA A 42 -12.12 -3.09 1.33
CA ALA A 42 -12.00 -2.19 2.47
C ALA A 42 -11.40 -0.84 2.03
N TRP A 43 -11.86 0.27 2.60
CA TRP A 43 -11.41 1.62 2.19
C TRP A 43 -9.89 1.84 2.34
N TYR A 44 -9.24 1.05 3.20
CA TYR A 44 -7.81 1.10 3.48
C TYR A 44 -7.00 0.02 2.73
N TYR A 45 -7.64 -0.82 1.92
CA TYR A 45 -6.99 -1.98 1.29
C TYR A 45 -5.77 -1.58 0.46
N GLU A 46 -5.95 -0.66 -0.49
CA GLU A 46 -4.90 -0.19 -1.39
C GLU A 46 -3.74 0.48 -0.62
N ALA A 47 -4.05 1.33 0.35
CA ALA A 47 -3.03 1.99 1.17
C ALA A 47 -2.22 0.99 2.00
N MET A 48 -2.87 -0.04 2.54
CA MET A 48 -2.17 -1.08 3.28
C MET A 48 -1.29 -1.93 2.35
N GLN A 49 -1.80 -2.34 1.19
CA GLN A 49 -1.02 -3.11 0.22
C GLN A 49 0.24 -2.36 -0.22
N GLU A 50 0.08 -1.07 -0.52
CA GLU A 50 1.16 -0.15 -0.87
C GLU A 50 2.27 -0.09 0.20
N ALA A 51 1.90 -0.14 1.47
CA ALA A 51 2.87 -0.03 2.56
C ALA A 51 3.55 -1.34 2.95
N ILE A 52 2.90 -2.50 2.75
CA ILE A 52 3.39 -3.80 3.26
C ILE A 52 4.19 -4.62 2.24
N ASN A 53 4.08 -4.30 0.95
CA ASN A 53 4.79 -4.98 -0.11
C ASN A 53 5.88 -4.07 -0.67
N SER A 54 7.13 -4.52 -0.62
CA SER A 54 8.20 -3.89 -1.39
C SER A 54 8.03 -4.28 -2.86
N HIS A 55 8.14 -3.30 -3.75
CA HIS A 55 7.88 -3.50 -5.17
C HIS A 55 8.56 -2.40 -6.00
N LEU A 56 8.78 -2.70 -7.28
CA LEU A 56 9.07 -1.72 -8.32
C LEU A 56 7.77 -1.27 -8.97
N TYR A 57 7.73 -0.04 -9.47
CA TYR A 57 6.55 0.51 -10.12
C TYR A 57 6.89 1.51 -11.22
N ASP A 58 5.95 1.67 -12.14
CA ASP A 58 5.85 2.84 -13.00
C ASP A 58 4.72 3.75 -12.49
N ARG A 59 4.91 5.07 -12.58
CA ARG A 59 3.89 6.06 -12.20
C ARG A 59 3.20 6.62 -13.43
N ARG A 60 1.87 6.51 -13.46
CA ARG A 60 1.02 7.03 -14.55
C ARG A 60 0.81 8.55 -14.41
N GLU A 61 0.21 9.16 -15.44
CA GLU A 61 -0.12 10.60 -15.47
C GLU A 61 -1.13 11.01 -14.37
N ASP A 62 -1.98 10.08 -13.92
CA ASP A 62 -2.90 10.27 -12.79
C ASP A 62 -2.22 10.12 -11.42
N GLU A 63 -0.89 9.99 -11.42
CA GLU A 63 -0.01 9.77 -10.26
C GLU A 63 -0.20 8.43 -9.55
N TYR A 64 -1.00 7.51 -10.08
CA TYR A 64 -1.13 6.16 -9.54
C TYR A 64 -0.03 5.24 -10.05
N GLU A 65 0.39 4.34 -9.19
CA GLU A 65 1.43 3.36 -9.47
C GLU A 65 0.84 2.12 -10.16
N VAL A 66 1.67 1.51 -11.00
CA VAL A 66 1.47 0.17 -11.56
C VAL A 66 2.66 -0.66 -11.17
N TRP A 67 2.42 -1.72 -10.39
CA TRP A 67 3.50 -2.55 -9.89
C TRP A 67 4.05 -3.42 -11.01
N SER A 68 5.37 -3.39 -11.19
CA SER A 68 6.08 -4.14 -12.22
C SER A 68 6.79 -5.37 -11.67
N GLU A 69 7.20 -5.35 -10.40
CA GLU A 69 7.86 -6.47 -9.73
C GLU A 69 7.68 -6.41 -8.22
N ILE A 70 7.39 -7.54 -7.56
CA ILE A 70 7.46 -7.65 -6.09
C ILE A 70 8.90 -7.94 -5.68
N THR A 71 9.46 -7.12 -4.81
CA THR A 71 10.83 -7.28 -4.31
C THR A 71 10.82 -7.72 -2.86
N TYR A 72 11.79 -8.54 -2.49
CA TYR A 72 12.02 -8.93 -1.11
C TYR A 72 13.41 -8.44 -0.74
N PRO A 73 13.55 -7.48 0.19
CA PRO A 73 14.87 -7.04 0.58
C PRO A 73 15.64 -8.21 1.20
N ASP A 74 16.87 -8.42 0.76
CA ASP A 74 17.82 -9.28 1.47
C ASP A 74 18.15 -8.57 2.79
N ILE A 75 17.49 -9.01 3.87
CA ILE A 75 17.78 -8.51 5.20
C ILE A 75 19.03 -9.25 5.66
N GLU A 76 20.20 -8.60 5.58
CA GLU A 76 21.36 -9.04 6.36
C GLU A 76 20.94 -9.03 7.84
N MET A 77 20.73 -10.22 8.40
CA MET A 77 20.52 -10.43 9.83
C MET A 77 21.84 -10.73 10.53
#